data_AF-A0A2S3XF03-F1
#
_entry.id   AF-A0A2S3XF03-F1
#
_cell.length_a   1.000
_cell.length_b   1.000
_cell.length_c   1.000
_cell.angle_alpha   90.00
_cell.angle_beta   90.00
_cell.angle_gamma   90.00
#
_symmetry.space_group_name_H-M   'P 1'
#
loop_
_entity.id
_entity.type
_entity.pdbx_description
1 polymer ?
#
loop_
_entity_poly.entity_id
_entity_poly.type
_entity_poly.pdbx_seq_one_letter_code
_entity_poly.pdbx_strand_id
1 'polypeptide(L)' 'MIRVGSFAIIAVAIVWLVMRGIDYGTCAWYGHQTERDTRYAAFVGCMVKTSSGWVPRNELRTQQ' A
#
# COMPACT_ATOMS: atom_id res chain seq x y z
N MET A 1 -17.09 -5.61 -30.79
CA MET A 1 -15.75 -6.00 -30.29
C MET A 1 -15.05 -4.86 -29.55
N ILE A 2 -14.95 -3.64 -30.11
CA ILE A 2 -14.28 -2.48 -29.47
C ILE A 2 -14.88 -2.10 -28.10
N ARG A 3 -16.21 -2.08 -27.97
CA ARG A 3 -16.89 -1.71 -26.70
C ARG A 3 -16.61 -2.68 -25.55
N VAL A 4 -16.50 -3.98 -25.82
CA VAL A 4 -16.22 -5.00 -24.80
C VAL A 4 -14.79 -4.86 -24.26
N GLY A 5 -13.84 -4.53 -25.14
CA GLY A 5 -12.46 -4.25 -24.74
C GLY A 5 -12.34 -3.05 -23.80
N SER A 6 -13.09 -1.96 -24.05
CA SER A 6 -13.10 -0.79 -23.19
C SER A 6 -13.67 -1.07 -21.79
N PHE A 7 -14.75 -1.84 -21.68
CA PHE A 7 -15.31 -2.22 -20.38
C PHE A 7 -14.36 -3.10 -19.57
N ALA A 8 -13.66 -4.03 -20.22
CA ALA A 8 -12.67 -4.87 -19.55
C ALA A 8 -11.50 -4.05 -18.97
N ILE A 9 -10.98 -3.08 -19.73
CA ILE A 9 -9.89 -2.21 -19.26
C ILE A 9 -10.33 -1.37 -18.05
N ILE A 10 -11.54 -0.79 -18.11
CA ILE A 10 -12.09 -0.01 -17.01
C ILE A 10 -12.25 -0.87 -15.75
N ALA A 11 -12.79 -2.08 -15.89
CA ALA A 11 -12.96 -3.01 -14.76
C ALA A 11 -11.61 -3.34 -14.10
N VAL A 12 -10.57 -3.64 -14.90
CA VAL A 12 -9.22 -3.92 -14.37
C VAL A 12 -8.64 -2.69 -13.66
N ALA A 13 -8.80 -1.49 -14.23
CA ALA A 13 -8.33 -0.25 -13.60
C ALA A 13 -9.02 0.00 -12.24
N ILE A 14 -10.33 -0.22 -12.16
CA ILE A 14 -11.08 -0.08 -10.91
C ILE A 14 -10.59 -1.08 -9.86
N VAL A 15 -10.46 -2.36 -10.23
CA VAL A 15 -9.95 -3.39 -9.31
C VAL A 15 -8.55 -3.02 -8.82
N TRP A 16 -7.67 -2.57 -9.70
CA TRP A 16 -6.33 -2.12 -9.33
C TRP A 16 -6.37 -0.96 -8.33
N LEU A 17 -7.20 0.06 -8.56
CA LEU A 17 -7.36 1.19 -7.64
C LEU A 17 -7.91 0.76 -6.27
N VAL A 18 -8.89 -0.14 -6.24
CA VAL A 18 -9.46 -0.68 -4.99
C VAL A 18 -8.39 -1.39 -4.18
N MET A 19 -7.57 -2.24 -4.81
CA MET A 19 -6.47 -2.93 -4.13
C MET A 19 -5.47 -1.94 -3.53
N ARG A 20 -5.14 -0.85 -4.24
CA ARG A 20 -4.26 0.22 -3.70
C ARG A 20 -4.88 0.95 -2.52
N GLY A 21 -6.18 1.20 -2.55
CA GLY A 21 -6.90 1.78 -1.42
C GLY A 21 -6.86 0.88 -0.18
N ILE A 22 -7.00 -0.44 -0.36
CA ILE A 22 -6.88 -1.43 0.72
C ILE A 22 -5.45 -1.43 1.30
N ASP A 23 -4.41 -1.44 0.46
CA ASP A 23 -3.02 -1.40 0.92
C ASP A 23 -2.72 -0.12 1.72
N TYR A 24 -3.22 1.03 1.24
CA TYR A 24 -3.10 2.29 1.95
C TYR A 24 -3.80 2.24 3.32
N GLY A 25 -5.05 1.79 3.35
CA GLY A 25 -5.85 1.70 4.57
C GLY A 25 -5.24 0.75 5.60
N THR A 26 -4.75 -0.41 5.17
CA THR A 26 -4.06 -1.35 6.06
C THR A 26 -2.74 -0.81 6.60
N CYS A 27 -2.03 0.05 5.84
CA CYS A 27 -0.83 0.72 6.33
C CYS A 27 -1.15 1.76 7.42
N ALA A 28 -2.15 2.61 7.18
CA ALA A 28 -2.61 3.59 8.16
C ALA A 28 -3.13 2.92 9.44
N TRP A 29 -3.89 1.83 9.29
CA TRP A 29 -4.36 1.02 10.41
C TRP A 29 -3.21 0.42 11.23
N TYR A 30 -2.18 -0.09 10.58
CA TYR A 30 -0.99 -0.61 11.25
C TYR A 30 -0.29 0.47 12.09
N GLY A 31 -0.14 1.68 11.56
CA GLY A 31 0.43 2.81 12.30
C GLY A 31 -0.40 3.16 13.53
N HIS A 32 -1.73 3.21 13.38
CA HIS A 32 -2.65 3.47 14.48
C HIS A 32 -2.56 2.41 15.59
N GLN A 33 -2.52 1.12 15.23
CA GLN A 33 -2.46 0.01 16.19
C GLN A 33 -1.12 -0.12 16.91
N THR A 34 -0.03 0.30 16.27
CA THR A 34 1.32 0.11 16.83
C THR A 34 1.95 1.40 17.35
N GLU A 35 1.19 2.51 17.36
CA GLU A 35 1.66 3.84 17.72
C GLU A 35 2.93 4.24 16.94
N ARG A 36 3.02 3.80 15.67
CA ARG A 36 4.16 4.08 14.79
C ARG A 36 3.78 5.08 13.71
N ASP A 37 4.74 5.96 13.42
CA ASP A 37 4.68 6.80 12.23
C ASP A 37 4.78 5.92 10.97
N THR A 38 3.73 5.94 10.15
CA THR A 38 3.65 5.15 8.92
C THR A 38 3.33 6.03 7.71
N ARG A 39 3.79 5.58 6.53
CA ARG A 39 3.42 6.19 5.25
C ARG A 39 3.34 5.12 4.16
N TYR A 40 2.45 5.33 3.20
CA TYR A 40 2.30 4.44 2.05
C TYR A 40 3.03 5.01 0.82
N ALA A 41 3.80 4.18 0.14
CA ALA A 41 4.40 4.49 -1.15
C ALA A 41 3.91 3.48 -2.20
N ALA A 42 3.41 3.95 -3.35
CA ALA A 42 2.71 3.09 -4.33
C ALA A 42 3.53 1.87 -4.82
N PHE A 43 4.85 1.97 -4.88
CA PHE A 43 5.71 0.88 -5.38
C PHE A 43 6.45 0.10 -4.29
N VAL A 44 6.50 0.62 -3.07
CA VAL A 44 7.21 0.00 -1.94
C VAL A 44 6.26 -0.59 -0.90
N GLY A 45 5.03 -0.07 -0.83
CA GLY A 45 4.02 -0.46 0.13
C GLY A 45 4.10 0.36 1.42
N CYS A 46 3.84 -0.30 2.55
CA CYS A 46 3.81 0.35 3.85
C CYS A 46 5.22 0.54 4.42
N MET A 47 5.60 1.80 4.66
CA MET A 47 6.83 2.17 5.33
C MET A 47 6.55 2.59 6.77
N VAL A 48 7.51 2.34 7.64
CA VAL A 48 7.46 2.63 9.06
C VAL A 48 8.71 3.44 9.42
N LYS A 49 8.54 4.48 10.22
CA LYS A 49 9.64 5.32 10.68
C LYS A 49 10.40 4.61 11.80
N THR A 50 11.72 4.60 11.67
CA THR A 50 12.68 4.06 12.63
C THR A 50 13.75 5.13 12.92
N SER A 51 14.69 4.83 13.82
CA SER A 51 15.82 5.73 14.11
C SER A 51 16.76 5.93 12.90
N SER A 52 16.87 4.95 12.00
CA SER A 52 17.70 5.02 10.79
C SER A 52 16.96 5.60 9.58
N GLY A 53 15.64 5.82 9.68
CA GLY A 53 14.82 6.39 8.62
C GLY A 53 13.55 5.58 8.34
N TRP A 54 13.04 5.68 7.12
CA TRP A 54 11.83 4.98 6.68
C TRP A 54 12.17 3.59 6.16
N VAL A 55 11.69 2.56 6.84
CA VAL A 55 11.97 1.16 6.52
C VAL A 55 10.67 0.47 6.07
N PRO A 56 10.70 -0.36 5.01
CA PRO A 56 9.57 -1.18 4.62
C PRO A 56 9.10 -2.08 5.78
N ARG A 57 7.78 -2.21 5.98
CA ARG A 57 7.21 -2.98 7.09
C ARG A 57 7.69 -4.44 7.11
N ASN A 58 7.86 -5.05 5.94
CA ASN A 58 8.39 -6.40 5.76
C ASN A 58 9.86 -6.55 6.13
N GLU A 59 10.63 -5.46 6.17
CA GLU A 59 12.05 -5.42 6.50
C GLU A 59 12.31 -4.97 7.95
N LEU A 60 11.27 -4.60 8.71
CA LEU A 60 11.41 -4.18 10.11
C LEU A 60 12.10 -5.24 10.98
N ARG A 61 11.86 -6.53 10.70
CA ARG A 61 12.38 -7.63 11.51
C ARG A 61 13.89 -7.82 11.38
N THR A 62 14.50 -7.36 10.29
CA THR A 62 15.95 -7.45 10.06
C THR A 62 16.72 -6.25 10.62
N GLN A 63 16.02 -5.26 11.19
CA GLN A 63 16.59 -4.04 11.75
C GLN A 63 16.54 -4.00 13.30
N GLN A 64 16.07 -5.08 13.93
CA GLN A 64 16.02 -5.24 15.39
C GLN A 64 17.32 -5.81 15.96
#